data_AF-A0A9P3HKB6-F1
#
_entry.id   AF-A0A9P3HKB6-F1
#
_cell.length_a   1.000
_cell.length_b   1.000
_cell.length_c   1.000
_cell.angle_alpha   90.00
_cell.angle_beta   90.00
_cell.angle_gamma   90.00
#
_symmetry.space_group_name_H-M   'P 1'
#
loop_
_entity.id
_entity.type
_entity.pdbx_description
1 polymer ?
#
loop_
_entity_poly.entity_id
_entity_poly.type
_entity_poly.pdbx_seq_one_letter_code
_entity_poly.pdbx_strand_id
1 'polypeptide(L)'
;MVYHSISDRTSGKNVAAILSDIVNGSAALDYSERRPVIDALMQDLKEDGVYKNWTERERVVALQALKTLGRQTEGCESIFTEEGIRTLMYHSGLNKATETFVDKSGSKEALKCLANVLLLKPITKPIFERLEGHVQCCQLLKRPHLSNESQFLFNRILFLVTFDAITIVKSLIDDHNAVSNIGVVLKTQLARTPDGTMFTQTMVLSEALKFLFNLMMMDPKIDRGGNILSDEEKNIETGKRFQSLLPTIVSILTAIPHSPSNPLSPPHSHAIHVLLNFPISVSALLVTRSQQALLLSVLIQMLDDTLKYLLNTDEETDGLSNGADLDEIVPPLVLVLTNIASSGGEGKVALKARLLPDDVDRSQPLEKGNSFSARLIRRMTSIRFPQIRETISQLLYVICDENASTLTRHVGYGNAAGFLMNRNLGMPTSMQSGGSNSASRESDDESHSPQVEDIDDLEASSTPPATSSSRKVSSETETNKKGTTTTTTAAPKPRPTLDANRRFSSTSTKSPSAASPPVNPITGAYYPDLASIRTAMADMTEEEKEEEAGRLLDMFDKLRRNGVMQVQNPALEAGLRQRELDRYYEEEERREQEEDEELERTYGKI
;
A
#
# COMPACT_ATOMS: atom_id res chain seq x y z
N MET A 1 3.03 6.17 56.17
CA MET A 1 1.89 7.09 56.39
C MET A 1 1.23 7.33 55.04
N VAL A 2 -0.08 7.56 54.99
CA VAL A 2 -0.80 7.79 53.73
C VAL A 2 -0.91 9.30 53.51
N TYR A 3 -0.77 9.78 52.26
CA TYR A 3 -0.67 11.21 51.94
C TYR A 3 -1.79 12.07 52.56
N HIS A 4 -3.02 11.58 52.55
CA HIS A 4 -4.17 12.32 53.09
C HIS A 4 -4.08 12.56 54.60
N SER A 5 -3.33 11.76 55.36
CA SER A 5 -3.19 11.86 56.83
C SER A 5 -2.13 12.86 57.29
N ILE A 6 -1.47 13.58 56.38
CA ILE A 6 -0.49 14.62 56.71
C ILE A 6 -1.23 15.87 57.24
N SER A 7 -0.97 16.24 58.49
CA SER A 7 -1.66 17.34 59.21
C SER A 7 -1.28 18.75 58.74
N ASP A 8 -0.02 18.94 58.32
CA ASP A 8 0.45 20.15 57.64
C ASP A 8 1.11 19.75 56.32
N ARG A 9 0.48 20.15 55.21
CA ARG A 9 0.99 19.92 53.84
C ARG A 9 1.68 21.14 53.24
N THR A 10 1.78 22.25 53.98
CA THR A 10 2.57 23.42 53.54
C THR A 10 4.06 23.11 53.59
N SER A 11 4.50 22.30 54.57
CA SER A 11 5.88 21.84 54.72
C SER A 11 6.21 20.67 53.77
N GLY A 12 6.75 21.03 52.61
CA GLY A 12 6.98 20.10 51.48
C GLY A 12 7.88 18.88 51.75
N LYS A 13 8.74 18.89 52.78
CA LYS A 13 9.68 17.79 53.06
C LYS A 13 9.01 16.45 53.32
N ASN A 14 7.92 16.44 54.09
CA ASN A 14 7.17 15.22 54.40
C ASN A 14 6.30 14.78 53.21
N VAL A 15 5.76 15.75 52.48
CA VAL A 15 5.00 15.59 51.23
C VAL A 15 5.84 14.87 50.17
N ALA A 16 7.06 15.33 49.90
CA ALA A 16 7.94 14.75 48.88
C ALA A 16 8.30 13.28 49.14
N ALA A 17 8.54 12.89 50.39
CA ALA A 17 8.91 11.52 50.75
C ALA A 17 7.75 10.55 50.47
N ILE A 18 6.58 10.80 51.09
CA ILE A 18 5.40 9.93 50.98
C ILE A 18 4.92 9.81 49.52
N LEU A 19 5.02 10.89 48.73
CA LEU A 19 4.67 10.84 47.31
C LEU A 19 5.72 10.11 46.46
N SER A 20 7.00 10.11 46.86
CA SER A 20 8.04 9.31 46.20
C SER A 20 7.80 7.81 46.40
N ASP A 21 7.40 7.39 47.60
CA ASP A 21 7.06 5.99 47.91
C ASP A 21 5.89 5.48 47.04
N ILE A 22 4.89 6.35 46.78
CA ILE A 22 3.78 6.09 45.86
C ILE A 22 4.27 6.00 44.40
N VAL A 23 5.11 6.94 43.95
CA VAL A 23 5.67 6.94 42.58
C VAL A 23 6.52 5.69 42.30
N ASN A 24 7.28 5.24 43.28
CA ASN A 24 8.12 4.05 43.21
C ASN A 24 7.34 2.72 43.37
N GLY A 25 6.03 2.76 43.61
CA GLY A 25 5.22 1.57 43.85
C GLY A 25 5.48 0.87 45.18
N SER A 26 6.21 1.51 46.11
CA SER A 26 6.51 0.99 47.45
C SER A 26 5.31 1.07 48.41
N ALA A 27 4.30 1.87 48.07
CA ALA A 27 3.00 1.91 48.73
C ALA A 27 1.88 1.50 47.75
N ALA A 28 1.41 0.25 47.85
CA ALA A 28 0.30 -0.25 47.06
C ALA A 28 -1.05 0.21 47.65
N LEU A 29 -1.61 1.31 47.13
CA LEU A 29 -2.88 1.86 47.59
C LEU A 29 -4.08 1.10 47.02
N ASP A 30 -4.93 0.58 47.91
CA ASP A 30 -6.23 0.01 47.56
C ASP A 30 -7.24 1.10 47.10
N TYR A 31 -8.44 0.68 46.69
CA TYR A 31 -9.48 1.60 46.22
C TYR A 31 -9.94 2.60 47.29
N SER A 32 -10.07 2.14 48.55
CA SER A 32 -10.48 2.93 49.71
C SER A 32 -9.45 3.98 50.12
N GLU A 33 -8.16 3.67 50.06
CA GLU A 33 -7.08 4.62 50.39
C GLU A 33 -6.78 5.59 49.24
N ARG A 34 -6.89 5.13 47.99
CA ARG A 34 -6.56 5.92 46.80
C ARG A 34 -7.42 7.16 46.66
N ARG A 35 -8.74 7.04 46.77
CA ARG A 35 -9.64 8.18 46.54
C ARG A 35 -9.39 9.35 47.50
N PRO A 36 -9.28 9.15 48.83
CA PRO A 36 -8.83 10.20 49.75
C PRO A 36 -7.47 10.81 49.41
N VAL A 37 -6.51 10.02 48.87
CA VAL A 37 -5.20 10.54 48.42
C VAL A 37 -5.33 11.42 47.17
N ILE A 38 -6.15 11.03 46.20
CA ILE A 38 -6.38 11.80 44.97
C ILE A 38 -7.17 13.06 45.26
N ASP A 39 -8.26 12.98 46.03
CA ASP A 39 -9.08 14.13 46.39
C ASP A 39 -8.25 15.15 47.21
N ALA A 40 -7.36 14.67 48.09
CA ALA A 40 -6.36 15.49 48.78
C ALA A 40 -5.36 16.15 47.82
N LEU A 41 -4.68 15.37 46.96
CA LEU A 41 -3.70 15.88 45.99
C LEU A 41 -4.32 16.92 45.04
N MET A 42 -5.53 16.65 44.54
CA MET A 42 -6.24 17.57 43.64
C MET A 42 -6.60 18.87 44.35
N GLN A 43 -7.04 18.83 45.61
CA GLN A 43 -7.30 20.02 46.42
C GLN A 43 -6.02 20.82 46.73
N ASP A 44 -4.91 20.15 47.05
CA ASP A 44 -3.63 20.81 47.32
C ASP A 44 -3.03 21.46 46.06
N LEU A 45 -3.34 20.91 44.88
CA LEU A 45 -2.87 21.38 43.56
C LEU A 45 -3.78 22.43 42.88
N LYS A 46 -4.97 22.77 43.40
CA LYS A 46 -5.85 23.82 42.80
C LYS A 46 -5.12 25.15 42.62
N GLU A 47 -5.60 26.03 41.75
CA GLU A 47 -4.96 27.32 41.46
C GLU A 47 -4.69 28.20 42.70
N ASP A 48 -5.55 28.10 43.71
CA ASP A 48 -5.46 28.73 45.04
C ASP A 48 -4.81 27.85 46.14
N GLY A 49 -4.53 26.59 45.84
CA GLY A 49 -4.11 25.54 46.78
C GLY A 49 -2.69 25.64 47.36
N VAL A 50 -2.40 24.67 48.22
CA VAL A 50 -1.19 24.60 49.08
C VAL A 50 0.12 24.53 48.28
N TYR A 51 0.09 24.07 47.03
CA TYR A 51 1.27 23.96 46.15
C TYR A 51 2.09 25.24 46.01
N LYS A 52 1.53 26.42 46.29
CA LYS A 52 2.26 27.71 46.27
C LYS A 52 3.42 27.77 47.25
N ASN A 53 3.37 26.97 48.31
CA ASN A 53 4.42 26.84 49.32
C ASN A 53 5.43 25.73 48.97
N TRP A 54 5.19 24.93 47.92
CA TRP A 54 6.05 23.83 47.51
C TRP A 54 7.15 24.27 46.56
N THR A 55 8.31 23.63 46.66
CA THR A 55 9.36 23.71 45.65
C THR A 55 8.95 23.04 44.34
N GLU A 56 9.65 23.34 43.24
CA GLU A 56 9.41 22.66 41.97
C GLU A 56 9.59 21.14 42.06
N ARG A 57 10.49 20.64 42.92
CA ARG A 57 10.68 19.20 43.14
C ARG A 57 9.44 18.55 43.75
N GLU A 58 8.88 19.16 44.80
CA GLU A 58 7.67 18.68 45.47
C GLU A 58 6.46 18.68 44.51
N ARG A 59 6.28 19.76 43.75
CA ARG A 59 5.25 19.84 42.70
C ARG A 59 5.41 18.78 41.61
N VAL A 60 6.64 18.51 41.16
CA VAL A 60 6.93 17.44 40.18
C VAL A 60 6.53 16.07 40.72
N VAL A 61 6.94 15.74 41.96
CA VAL A 61 6.65 14.43 42.55
C VAL A 61 5.14 14.26 42.81
N ALA A 62 4.43 15.32 43.22
CA ALA A 62 2.96 15.30 43.34
C ALA A 62 2.26 15.01 42.00
N LEU A 63 2.69 15.63 40.91
CA LEU A 63 2.14 15.37 39.57
C LEU A 63 2.53 13.97 39.05
N GLN A 64 3.71 13.45 39.41
CA GLN A 64 4.10 12.06 39.10
C GLN A 64 3.26 11.03 39.88
N ALA A 65 2.96 11.29 41.15
CA ALA A 65 2.07 10.44 41.94
C ALA A 65 0.66 10.43 41.34
N LEU A 66 0.13 11.61 41.02
CA LEU A 66 -1.18 11.79 40.37
C LEU A 66 -1.26 11.04 39.03
N LYS A 67 -0.22 11.14 38.19
CA LYS A 67 -0.10 10.40 36.91
C LYS A 67 -0.07 8.88 37.11
N THR A 68 0.63 8.39 38.13
CA THR A 68 0.78 6.95 38.37
C THR A 68 -0.49 6.32 38.94
N LEU A 69 -1.16 7.00 39.87
CA LEU A 69 -2.45 6.54 40.41
C LEU A 69 -3.58 6.71 39.38
N GLY A 70 -3.61 7.83 38.66
CA GLY A 70 -4.57 8.12 37.58
C GLY A 70 -4.43 7.25 36.32
N ARG A 71 -3.63 6.18 36.34
CA ARG A 71 -3.68 5.10 35.33
C ARG A 71 -4.92 4.22 35.48
N GLN A 72 -5.49 4.15 36.69
CA GLN A 72 -6.75 3.46 36.95
C GLN A 72 -7.88 4.50 37.06
N THR A 73 -9.02 4.21 36.44
CA THR A 73 -10.18 5.12 36.37
C THR A 73 -11.05 5.11 37.63
N GLU A 74 -10.81 4.15 38.52
CA GLU A 74 -11.54 3.85 39.75
C GLU A 74 -10.84 4.44 40.97
N GLY A 75 -11.58 5.20 41.78
CA GLY A 75 -11.05 5.91 42.95
C GLY A 75 -10.23 7.15 42.56
N CYS A 76 -10.44 7.66 41.34
CA CYS A 76 -9.72 8.78 40.74
C CYS A 76 -10.70 9.82 40.16
N GLU A 77 -11.96 9.83 40.59
CA GLU A 77 -13.06 10.53 39.91
C GLU A 77 -12.81 12.04 39.78
N SER A 78 -12.23 12.67 40.79
CA SER A 78 -11.93 14.11 40.85
C SER A 78 -11.00 14.60 39.75
N ILE A 79 -10.06 13.78 39.25
CA ILE A 79 -9.16 14.13 38.14
C ILE A 79 -9.95 14.33 36.84
N PHE A 80 -11.02 13.56 36.64
CA PHE A 80 -11.86 13.58 35.43
C PHE A 80 -12.96 14.64 35.46
N THR A 81 -13.02 15.47 36.51
CA THR A 81 -13.97 16.60 36.60
C THR A 81 -13.47 17.83 35.84
N GLU A 82 -14.35 18.80 35.57
CA GLU A 82 -13.94 20.09 35.00
C GLU A 82 -12.94 20.85 35.88
N GLU A 83 -13.08 20.77 37.21
CA GLU A 83 -12.12 21.36 38.13
C GLU A 83 -10.76 20.64 38.08
N GLY A 84 -10.77 19.31 37.95
CA GLY A 84 -9.55 18.52 37.79
C GLY A 84 -8.81 18.81 36.48
N ILE A 85 -9.54 18.89 35.37
CA ILE A 85 -8.99 19.25 34.05
C ILE A 85 -8.44 20.69 34.08
N ARG A 86 -9.18 21.64 34.65
CA ARG A 86 -8.72 23.03 34.85
C ARG A 86 -7.43 23.09 35.68
N THR A 87 -7.33 22.29 36.74
CA THR A 87 -6.15 22.19 37.60
C THR A 87 -4.94 21.62 36.84
N LEU A 88 -5.13 20.57 36.03
CA LEU A 88 -4.08 20.03 35.16
C LEU A 88 -3.66 21.01 34.06
N MET A 89 -4.60 21.77 33.48
CA MET A 89 -4.33 22.84 32.52
C MET A 89 -3.51 23.98 33.12
N TYR A 90 -3.80 24.36 34.38
CA TYR A 90 -3.02 25.34 35.12
C TYR A 90 -1.56 24.89 35.29
N HIS A 91 -1.29 23.68 35.78
CA HIS A 91 0.09 23.20 35.98
C HIS A 91 0.85 22.87 34.69
N SER A 92 0.16 22.50 33.61
CA SER A 92 0.77 22.25 32.29
C SER A 92 1.14 23.53 31.52
N GLY A 93 0.75 24.71 32.00
CA GLY A 93 0.96 25.97 31.29
C GLY A 93 -0.03 26.20 30.15
N LEU A 94 -1.16 25.46 30.13
CA LEU A 94 -2.27 25.63 29.19
C LEU A 94 -3.29 26.68 29.66
N ASN A 95 -3.01 27.39 30.75
CA ASN A 95 -3.71 28.61 31.14
C ASN A 95 -2.81 29.82 30.82
N LYS A 96 -3.39 30.89 30.28
CA LYS A 96 -2.70 32.17 29.96
C LYS A 96 -1.98 32.75 31.20
N ALA A 97 -2.49 32.51 32.42
CA ALA A 97 -1.84 32.89 33.67
C ALA A 97 -0.56 32.09 34.00
N THR A 98 -0.38 30.89 33.44
CA THR A 98 0.73 29.97 33.74
C THR A 98 1.63 29.67 32.54
N GLU A 99 1.64 30.54 31.53
CA GLU A 99 2.49 30.41 30.32
C GLU A 99 4.02 30.35 30.63
N THR A 100 4.40 30.72 31.87
CA THR A 100 5.75 30.64 32.46
C THR A 100 6.10 29.26 33.04
N PHE A 101 5.16 28.32 33.10
CA PHE A 101 5.38 26.92 33.50
C PHE A 101 5.72 26.01 32.32
N VAL A 102 5.34 26.40 31.10
CA VAL A 102 5.55 25.64 29.86
C VAL A 102 7.01 25.16 29.73
N ASP A 103 7.17 23.90 29.32
CA ASP A 103 8.45 23.19 29.14
C ASP A 103 9.26 22.90 30.42
N LYS A 104 8.78 23.30 31.60
CA LYS A 104 9.36 22.87 32.89
C LYS A 104 8.92 21.46 33.25
N SER A 105 9.72 20.75 34.06
CA SER A 105 9.46 19.37 34.47
C SER A 105 8.06 19.16 35.07
N GLY A 106 7.56 20.12 35.87
CA GLY A 106 6.20 20.07 36.41
C GLY A 106 5.13 20.08 35.31
N SER A 107 5.29 20.95 34.30
CA SER A 107 4.32 21.03 33.19
C SER A 107 4.25 19.74 32.39
N LYS A 108 5.39 19.05 32.21
CA LYS A 108 5.46 17.79 31.46
C LYS A 108 4.74 16.65 32.16
N GLU A 109 4.81 16.57 33.49
CA GLU A 109 4.03 15.58 34.23
C GLU A 109 2.53 15.93 34.27
N ALA A 110 2.17 17.22 34.38
CA ALA A 110 0.78 17.66 34.23
C ALA A 110 0.20 17.36 32.83
N LEU A 111 0.99 17.53 31.76
CA LEU A 111 0.61 17.15 30.39
C LEU A 111 0.44 15.63 30.24
N LYS A 112 1.27 14.82 30.92
CA LYS A 112 1.11 13.36 30.96
C LYS A 112 -0.16 12.94 31.70
N CYS A 113 -0.49 13.58 32.83
CA CYS A 113 -1.80 13.39 33.49
C CYS A 113 -2.95 13.71 32.54
N LEU A 114 -2.90 14.87 31.88
CA LEU A 114 -3.95 15.35 30.97
C LEU A 114 -4.13 14.43 29.75
N ALA A 115 -3.03 13.94 29.16
CA ALA A 115 -3.08 12.96 28.07
C ALA A 115 -3.71 11.63 28.52
N ASN A 116 -3.39 11.15 29.73
CA ASN A 116 -4.04 9.97 30.31
C ASN A 116 -5.55 10.20 30.55
N VAL A 117 -5.95 11.36 31.08
CA VAL A 117 -7.36 11.72 31.33
C VAL A 117 -8.18 11.69 30.03
N LEU A 118 -7.68 12.33 28.97
CA LEU A 118 -8.33 12.43 27.66
C LEU A 118 -8.40 11.08 26.91
N LEU A 119 -7.46 10.18 27.19
CA LEU A 119 -7.42 8.80 26.66
C LEU A 119 -8.37 7.86 27.42
N LEU A 120 -8.32 7.87 28.76
CA LEU A 120 -9.03 6.91 29.62
C LEU A 120 -10.53 7.20 29.78
N LYS A 121 -10.95 8.47 29.69
CA LYS A 121 -12.37 8.85 29.72
C LYS A 121 -12.68 9.88 28.63
N PRO A 122 -13.07 9.46 27.41
CA PRO A 122 -13.40 10.36 26.29
C PRO A 122 -14.45 11.44 26.58
N ILE A 123 -15.34 11.21 27.56
CA ILE A 123 -16.29 12.22 28.08
C ILE A 123 -15.62 13.50 28.65
N THR A 124 -14.30 13.46 28.88
CA THR A 124 -13.52 14.64 29.27
C THR A 124 -13.12 15.54 28.09
N LYS A 125 -13.16 15.05 26.83
CA LYS A 125 -12.79 15.85 25.66
C LYS A 125 -13.66 17.12 25.49
N PRO A 126 -15.01 17.07 25.59
CA PRO A 126 -15.85 18.29 25.49
C PRO A 126 -15.67 19.26 26.66
N ILE A 127 -15.13 18.79 27.79
CA ILE A 127 -14.77 19.64 28.93
C ILE A 127 -13.48 20.41 28.61
N PHE A 128 -12.48 19.72 28.07
CA PHE A 128 -11.23 20.32 27.60
C PHE A 128 -11.41 21.23 26.37
N GLU A 129 -12.42 20.94 25.53
CA GLU A 129 -12.89 21.82 24.45
C GLU A 129 -13.42 23.16 25.01
N ARG A 130 -14.38 23.09 25.94
CA ARG A 130 -14.98 24.26 26.62
C ARG A 130 -13.96 25.12 27.38
N LEU A 131 -12.82 24.56 27.79
CA LEU A 131 -11.74 25.27 28.46
C LEU A 131 -10.67 25.85 27.51
N GLU A 132 -10.90 25.86 26.19
CA GLU A 132 -9.93 26.27 25.14
C GLU A 132 -8.62 25.46 25.13
N GLY A 133 -8.53 24.31 25.82
CA GLY A 133 -7.24 23.63 26.04
C GLY A 133 -6.56 23.16 24.75
N HIS A 134 -7.35 22.78 23.75
CA HIS A 134 -6.89 22.43 22.41
C HIS A 134 -6.31 23.64 21.65
N VAL A 135 -6.94 24.83 21.79
CA VAL A 135 -6.45 26.11 21.26
C VAL A 135 -5.08 26.41 21.87
N GLN A 136 -4.97 26.32 23.19
CA GLN A 136 -3.72 26.62 23.92
C GLN A 136 -2.59 25.65 23.54
N CYS A 137 -2.86 24.33 23.44
CA CYS A 137 -1.90 23.37 22.89
C CYS A 137 -1.38 23.78 21.50
N CYS A 138 -2.28 24.15 20.59
CA CYS A 138 -1.92 24.53 19.23
C CYS A 138 -1.12 25.85 19.18
N GLN A 139 -1.52 26.84 19.99
CA GLN A 139 -0.83 28.13 20.08
C GLN A 139 0.55 28.03 20.74
N LEU A 140 0.77 27.08 21.65
CA LEU A 140 2.09 26.83 22.27
C LEU A 140 3.05 26.02 21.37
N LEU A 141 2.55 25.16 20.47
CA LEU A 141 3.40 24.39 19.54
C LEU A 141 4.28 25.25 18.64
N LYS A 142 3.89 26.49 18.35
CA LYS A 142 4.68 27.45 17.54
C LYS A 142 5.90 28.03 18.29
N ARG A 143 6.03 27.79 19.60
CA ARG A 143 7.11 28.40 20.42
C ARG A 143 8.48 27.87 19.99
N PRO A 144 9.47 28.75 19.72
CA PRO A 144 10.82 28.31 19.43
C PRO A 144 11.46 27.63 20.64
N HIS A 145 12.45 26.77 20.38
CA HIS A 145 13.24 26.03 21.39
C HIS A 145 12.50 25.01 22.27
N LEU A 146 11.19 24.77 22.09
CA LEU A 146 10.44 23.78 22.86
C LEU A 146 11.10 22.38 22.80
N SER A 147 11.17 21.69 23.94
CA SER A 147 11.78 20.35 24.04
C SER A 147 11.01 19.27 23.27
N ASN A 148 11.69 18.17 22.91
CA ASN A 148 11.05 17.03 22.25
C ASN A 148 9.88 16.47 23.09
N GLU A 149 10.03 16.40 24.41
CA GLU A 149 9.00 15.91 25.32
C GLU A 149 7.73 16.78 25.31
N SER A 150 7.86 18.11 25.40
CA SER A 150 6.69 18.99 25.32
C SER A 150 6.08 19.03 23.92
N GLN A 151 6.88 18.96 22.85
CA GLN A 151 6.36 18.82 21.49
C GLN A 151 5.58 17.50 21.33
N PHE A 152 6.11 16.37 21.80
CA PHE A 152 5.44 15.07 21.80
C PHE A 152 4.11 15.13 22.55
N LEU A 153 4.10 15.69 23.76
CA LEU A 153 2.90 15.73 24.62
C LEU A 153 1.81 16.65 24.06
N PHE A 154 2.13 17.82 23.52
CA PHE A 154 1.14 18.68 22.88
C PHE A 154 0.56 18.03 21.62
N ASN A 155 1.39 17.42 20.75
CA ASN A 155 0.89 16.71 19.56
C ASN A 155 0.03 15.48 19.94
N ARG A 156 0.41 14.72 20.97
CA ARG A 156 -0.39 13.61 21.50
C ARG A 156 -1.75 14.07 22.03
N ILE A 157 -1.80 15.18 22.79
CA ILE A 157 -3.07 15.75 23.27
C ILE A 157 -3.93 16.20 22.08
N LEU A 158 -3.34 16.92 21.12
CA LEU A 158 -4.05 17.39 19.93
C LEU A 158 -4.58 16.23 19.07
N PHE A 159 -3.81 15.17 18.88
CA PHE A 159 -4.27 13.92 18.25
C PHE A 159 -5.47 13.31 19.00
N LEU A 160 -5.40 13.19 20.33
CA LEU A 160 -6.48 12.61 21.14
C LEU A 160 -7.80 13.42 21.05
N VAL A 161 -7.73 14.75 20.97
CA VAL A 161 -8.94 15.62 20.91
C VAL A 161 -9.45 15.90 19.51
N THR A 162 -8.66 15.65 18.45
CA THR A 162 -9.11 15.78 17.06
C THR A 162 -9.69 14.51 16.46
N PHE A 163 -9.57 13.38 17.13
CA PHE A 163 -10.26 12.14 16.75
C PHE A 163 -11.79 12.32 16.86
N ASP A 164 -12.48 12.20 15.73
CA ASP A 164 -13.94 12.35 15.56
C ASP A 164 -14.49 13.70 16.08
N ALA A 165 -13.79 14.80 15.74
CA ALA A 165 -14.07 16.14 16.28
C ALA A 165 -13.97 17.25 15.21
N ILE A 166 -14.89 17.23 14.24
CA ILE A 166 -14.90 18.16 13.09
C ILE A 166 -14.97 19.65 13.53
N THR A 167 -15.66 19.97 14.63
CA THR A 167 -15.73 21.34 15.19
C THR A 167 -14.36 21.84 15.67
N ILE A 168 -13.67 21.02 16.46
CA ILE A 168 -12.32 21.29 16.97
C ILE A 168 -11.34 21.41 15.80
N VAL A 169 -11.40 20.49 14.84
CA VAL A 169 -10.51 20.49 13.66
C VAL A 169 -10.75 21.74 12.79
N LYS A 170 -12.01 22.17 12.60
CA LYS A 170 -12.32 23.42 11.92
C LYS A 170 -11.61 24.60 12.55
N SER A 171 -11.80 24.82 13.86
CA SER A 171 -11.23 26.00 14.54
C SER A 171 -9.71 25.94 14.61
N LEU A 172 -9.13 24.74 14.79
CA LEU A 172 -7.68 24.54 14.71
C LEU A 172 -7.10 24.95 13.35
N ILE A 173 -7.75 24.60 12.24
CA ILE A 173 -7.31 24.96 10.88
C ILE A 173 -7.59 26.44 10.58
N ASP A 174 -8.86 26.85 10.62
CA ASP A 174 -9.34 28.13 10.11
C ASP A 174 -8.97 29.30 11.06
N ASP A 175 -9.09 29.15 12.39
CA ASP A 175 -8.89 30.24 13.37
C ASP A 175 -7.48 30.26 13.99
N HIS A 176 -6.82 29.10 14.07
CA HIS A 176 -5.61 28.92 14.90
C HIS A 176 -4.35 28.48 14.14
N ASN A 177 -4.43 28.41 12.81
CA ASN A 177 -3.28 28.17 11.92
C ASN A 177 -2.54 26.84 12.21
N ALA A 178 -3.26 25.79 12.63
CA ALA A 178 -2.66 24.51 13.02
C ALA A 178 -1.73 23.93 11.94
N VAL A 179 -2.09 24.07 10.66
CA VAL A 179 -1.30 23.65 9.50
C VAL A 179 0.09 24.33 9.46
N SER A 180 0.16 25.61 9.81
CA SER A 180 1.44 26.34 9.91
C SER A 180 2.23 25.91 11.15
N ASN A 181 1.55 25.80 12.30
CA ASN A 181 2.18 25.44 13.57
C ASN A 181 2.81 24.04 13.51
N ILE A 182 2.12 23.05 12.93
CA ILE A 182 2.70 21.71 12.71
C ILE A 182 3.80 21.72 11.64
N GLY A 183 3.69 22.58 10.61
CA GLY A 183 4.76 22.78 9.64
C GLY A 183 6.08 23.26 10.28
N VAL A 184 6.00 24.09 11.32
CA VAL A 184 7.17 24.48 12.13
C VAL A 184 7.72 23.29 12.91
N VAL A 185 6.88 22.48 13.54
CA VAL A 185 7.29 21.25 14.28
C VAL A 185 8.02 20.28 13.35
N LEU A 186 7.41 19.91 12.23
CA LEU A 186 7.99 18.93 11.28
C LEU A 186 9.33 19.40 10.72
N LYS A 187 9.45 20.68 10.32
CA LYS A 187 10.71 21.26 9.83
C LYS A 187 11.78 21.36 10.91
N THR A 188 11.41 21.75 12.14
CA THR A 188 12.34 21.84 13.27
C THR A 188 12.88 20.47 13.66
N GLN A 189 12.02 19.45 13.68
CA GLN A 189 12.44 18.07 13.98
C GLN A 189 13.30 17.48 12.86
N LEU A 190 12.96 17.70 11.58
CA LEU A 190 13.80 17.25 10.46
C LEU A 190 15.22 17.86 10.47
N ALA A 191 15.36 19.09 11.00
CA ALA A 191 16.65 19.76 11.15
C ALA A 191 17.43 19.39 12.43
N ARG A 192 16.86 18.61 13.36
CA ARG A 192 17.54 18.14 14.58
C ARG A 192 18.36 16.88 14.30
N THR A 193 19.59 16.85 14.81
CA THR A 193 20.39 15.62 14.92
C THR A 193 19.86 14.74 16.06
N PRO A 194 19.98 13.39 15.98
CA PRO A 194 19.69 12.52 17.12
C PRO A 194 20.52 12.90 18.35
N ASP A 195 19.84 13.16 19.47
CA ASP A 195 20.41 13.71 20.71
C ASP A 195 20.53 12.68 21.85
N GLY A 196 20.16 11.42 21.59
CA GLY A 196 20.16 10.33 22.57
C GLY A 196 19.09 10.46 23.66
N THR A 197 18.16 11.41 23.56
CA THR A 197 17.12 11.60 24.57
C THR A 197 16.00 10.56 24.47
N MET A 198 15.31 10.31 25.60
CA MET A 198 14.17 9.39 25.67
C MET A 198 13.04 9.76 24.69
N PHE A 199 12.84 11.05 24.42
CA PHE A 199 11.87 11.54 23.44
C PHE A 199 12.60 11.86 22.13
N THR A 200 12.76 10.84 21.30
CA THR A 200 13.50 10.97 20.04
C THR A 200 12.77 11.86 19.02
N GLN A 201 13.55 12.37 18.06
CA GLN A 201 13.06 12.99 16.82
C GLN A 201 11.92 12.18 16.18
N THR A 202 12.08 10.85 16.06
CA THR A 202 11.09 9.94 15.45
C THR A 202 9.79 9.85 16.24
N MET A 203 9.83 9.90 17.58
CA MET A 203 8.63 9.94 18.41
C MET A 203 7.85 11.25 18.24
N VAL A 204 8.52 12.40 18.19
CA VAL A 204 7.85 13.70 17.98
C VAL A 204 7.21 13.75 16.60
N LEU A 205 7.93 13.29 15.57
CA LEU A 205 7.41 13.20 14.21
C LEU A 205 6.21 12.24 14.13
N SER A 206 6.22 11.12 14.86
CA SER A 206 5.08 10.20 14.91
C SER A 206 3.81 10.86 15.45
N GLU A 207 3.87 11.56 16.59
CA GLU A 207 2.71 12.26 17.14
C GLU A 207 2.24 13.41 16.25
N ALA A 208 3.17 14.18 15.67
CA ALA A 208 2.84 15.24 14.73
C ALA A 208 2.12 14.69 13.49
N LEU A 209 2.67 13.66 12.83
CA LEU A 209 2.06 13.07 11.62
C LEU A 209 0.67 12.46 11.91
N LYS A 210 0.43 11.90 13.09
CA LYS A 210 -0.91 11.45 13.51
C LYS A 210 -1.88 12.61 13.75
N PHE A 211 -1.45 13.70 14.37
CA PHE A 211 -2.26 14.92 14.48
C PHE A 211 -2.57 15.52 13.09
N LEU A 212 -1.59 15.56 12.18
CA LEU A 212 -1.78 16.00 10.80
C LEU A 212 -2.78 15.12 10.03
N PHE A 213 -2.69 13.79 10.18
CA PHE A 213 -3.65 12.86 9.60
C PHE A 213 -5.08 13.17 10.06
N ASN A 214 -5.30 13.40 11.37
CA ASN A 214 -6.61 13.82 11.86
C ASN A 214 -7.07 15.15 11.25
N LEU A 215 -6.18 16.15 11.15
CA LEU A 215 -6.52 17.45 10.52
C LEU A 215 -6.95 17.30 9.05
N MET A 216 -6.34 16.38 8.29
CA MET A 216 -6.69 16.14 6.88
C MET A 216 -7.96 15.30 6.73
N MET A 217 -8.12 14.27 7.55
CA MET A 217 -9.30 13.38 7.54
C MET A 217 -10.57 14.14 7.93
N MET A 218 -10.50 14.91 9.02
CA MET A 218 -11.61 15.64 9.64
C MET A 218 -11.70 17.11 9.15
N ASP A 219 -10.95 17.51 8.12
CA ASP A 219 -11.10 18.81 7.45
C ASP A 219 -12.59 18.97 7.05
N PRO A 220 -13.31 20.02 7.48
CA PRO A 220 -14.77 20.07 7.37
C PRO A 220 -15.35 20.02 5.94
N LYS A 221 -14.51 20.18 4.90
CA LYS A 221 -14.87 19.95 3.48
C LYS A 221 -16.09 20.76 3.00
N ILE A 222 -16.27 21.94 3.62
CA ILE A 222 -17.32 22.93 3.38
C ILE A 222 -16.66 24.21 2.86
N ASP A 223 -17.17 24.77 1.77
CA ASP A 223 -16.72 26.07 1.26
C ASP A 223 -17.12 27.23 2.20
N ARG A 224 -16.46 28.39 2.06
CA ARG A 224 -16.76 29.63 2.81
C ARG A 224 -18.20 30.13 2.62
N GLY A 225 -18.92 29.70 1.57
CA GLY A 225 -20.35 29.92 1.38
C GLY A 225 -21.28 28.95 2.12
N GLY A 226 -20.76 27.91 2.80
CA GLY A 226 -21.56 26.87 3.47
C GLY A 226 -22.01 25.71 2.56
N ASN A 227 -21.57 25.70 1.30
CA ASN A 227 -21.93 24.67 0.32
C ASN A 227 -21.21 23.34 0.59
N ILE A 228 -21.91 22.24 0.33
CA ILE A 228 -21.35 20.87 0.30
C ILE A 228 -20.63 20.68 -1.03
N LEU A 229 -19.30 20.49 -0.99
CA LEU A 229 -18.47 20.25 -2.16
C LEU A 229 -18.64 18.82 -2.71
N SER A 230 -18.45 18.62 -4.02
CA SER A 230 -18.28 17.28 -4.60
C SER A 230 -16.97 16.63 -4.16
N ASP A 231 -16.83 15.31 -4.22
CA ASP A 231 -15.63 14.62 -3.69
C ASP A 231 -14.33 14.98 -4.42
N GLU A 232 -14.40 15.37 -5.69
CA GLU A 232 -13.25 15.91 -6.43
C GLU A 232 -12.86 17.32 -5.94
N GLU A 233 -13.83 18.21 -5.73
CA GLU A 233 -13.59 19.55 -5.17
C GLU A 233 -13.06 19.49 -3.72
N LYS A 234 -13.62 18.59 -2.89
CA LYS A 234 -13.13 18.32 -1.52
C LYS A 234 -11.64 17.96 -1.54
N ASN A 235 -11.27 17.01 -2.39
CA ASN A 235 -9.89 16.54 -2.53
C ASN A 235 -8.96 17.68 -2.99
N ILE A 236 -9.39 18.47 -3.98
CA ILE A 236 -8.64 19.63 -4.48
C ILE A 236 -8.42 20.69 -3.38
N GLU A 237 -9.44 21.01 -2.58
CA GLU A 237 -9.34 22.06 -1.55
C GLU A 237 -8.49 21.62 -0.35
N THR A 238 -8.67 20.40 0.17
CA THR A 238 -7.76 19.81 1.17
C THR A 238 -6.32 19.78 0.61
N GLY A 239 -6.13 19.47 -0.67
CA GLY A 239 -4.83 19.55 -1.35
C GLY A 239 -4.15 20.92 -1.27
N LYS A 240 -4.89 22.01 -1.52
CA LYS A 240 -4.40 23.39 -1.36
C LYS A 240 -4.08 23.72 0.10
N ARG A 241 -4.98 23.36 1.03
CA ARG A 241 -4.85 23.66 2.47
C ARG A 241 -3.55 23.10 3.06
N PHE A 242 -3.23 21.84 2.76
CA PHE A 242 -2.06 21.15 3.33
C PHE A 242 -0.81 21.18 2.42
N GLN A 243 -0.90 21.80 1.24
CA GLN A 243 0.13 21.86 0.18
C GLN A 243 1.54 22.21 0.69
N SER A 244 1.64 23.17 1.62
CA SER A 244 2.91 23.69 2.13
C SER A 244 3.71 22.72 3.01
N LEU A 245 3.08 21.62 3.46
CA LEU A 245 3.70 20.57 4.26
C LEU A 245 4.34 19.47 3.39
N LEU A 246 3.86 19.31 2.16
CA LEU A 246 4.17 18.17 1.29
C LEU A 246 5.67 17.98 1.03
N PRO A 247 6.49 19.02 0.75
CA PRO A 247 7.94 18.87 0.63
C PRO A 247 8.62 18.42 1.95
N THR A 248 8.04 18.72 3.10
CA THR A 248 8.57 18.31 4.42
C THR A 248 8.23 16.84 4.70
N ILE A 249 7.02 16.40 4.36
CA ILE A 249 6.59 14.99 4.46
C ILE A 249 7.43 14.10 3.53
N VAL A 250 7.66 14.53 2.29
CA VAL A 250 8.57 13.85 1.36
C VAL A 250 9.98 13.78 1.94
N SER A 251 10.49 14.89 2.49
CA SER A 251 11.84 14.92 3.09
C SER A 251 11.97 14.02 4.33
N ILE A 252 10.92 13.86 5.13
CA ILE A 252 10.88 12.89 6.24
C ILE A 252 11.08 11.46 5.71
N LEU A 253 10.39 11.08 4.63
CA LEU A 253 10.51 9.75 4.03
C LEU A 253 11.87 9.52 3.35
N THR A 254 12.44 10.53 2.69
CA THR A 254 13.70 10.37 1.93
C THR A 254 14.98 10.63 2.72
N ALA A 255 14.93 11.36 3.84
CA ALA A 255 16.12 11.73 4.62
C ALA A 255 16.26 11.01 5.96
N ILE A 256 15.17 10.50 6.54
CA ILE A 256 15.26 9.66 7.75
C ILE A 256 15.45 8.20 7.32
N PRO A 257 16.55 7.53 7.72
CA PRO A 257 16.78 6.14 7.38
C PRO A 257 15.74 5.23 8.06
N HIS A 258 15.35 4.17 7.37
CA HIS A 258 14.49 3.11 7.88
C HIS A 258 15.27 1.80 8.02
N SER A 259 14.83 0.87 8.88
CA SER A 259 15.44 -0.46 8.96
C SER A 259 14.92 -1.36 7.83
N PRO A 260 15.77 -2.06 7.06
CA PRO A 260 15.30 -3.02 6.06
C PRO A 260 14.42 -4.14 6.64
N SER A 261 14.62 -4.50 7.91
CA SER A 261 13.79 -5.50 8.61
C SER A 261 12.41 -4.99 9.04
N ASN A 262 12.19 -3.67 9.07
CA ASN A 262 10.89 -3.06 9.36
C ASN A 262 10.83 -1.64 8.78
N PRO A 263 10.71 -1.49 7.45
CA PRO A 263 10.79 -0.19 6.80
C PRO A 263 9.54 0.68 7.05
N LEU A 264 8.41 0.05 7.38
CA LEU A 264 7.15 0.71 7.71
C LEU A 264 7.00 1.08 9.20
N SER A 265 8.08 1.01 9.97
CA SER A 265 8.08 1.52 11.35
C SER A 265 7.83 3.04 11.41
N PRO A 266 7.20 3.59 12.47
CA PRO A 266 7.04 5.03 12.62
C PRO A 266 8.40 5.76 12.68
N PRO A 267 8.56 6.92 12.03
CA PRO A 267 7.50 7.79 11.50
C PRO A 267 7.01 7.46 10.09
N HIS A 268 7.68 6.57 9.36
CA HIS A 268 7.47 6.39 7.91
C HIS A 268 6.06 5.92 7.54
N SER A 269 5.46 4.97 8.28
CA SER A 269 4.06 4.57 8.10
C SER A 269 3.09 5.74 8.25
N HIS A 270 3.21 6.56 9.30
CA HIS A 270 2.35 7.73 9.48
C HIS A 270 2.56 8.78 8.38
N ALA A 271 3.79 8.95 7.87
CA ALA A 271 4.06 9.82 6.73
C ALA A 271 3.39 9.29 5.43
N ILE A 272 3.32 7.97 5.25
CA ILE A 272 2.59 7.32 4.14
C ILE A 272 1.07 7.52 4.30
N HIS A 273 0.48 7.33 5.49
CA HIS A 273 -0.93 7.63 5.75
C HIS A 273 -1.27 9.12 5.50
N VAL A 274 -0.35 10.03 5.82
CA VAL A 274 -0.48 11.45 5.49
C VAL A 274 -0.39 11.69 3.98
N LEU A 275 0.57 11.07 3.26
CA LEU A 275 0.66 11.17 1.80
C LEU A 275 -0.59 10.66 1.09
N LEU A 276 -1.21 9.58 1.58
CA LEU A 276 -2.44 8.99 1.02
C LEU A 276 -3.62 9.96 0.99
N ASN A 277 -3.60 11.01 1.84
CA ASN A 277 -4.65 12.02 1.93
C ASN A 277 -4.42 13.26 1.03
N PHE A 278 -3.35 13.32 0.25
CA PHE A 278 -3.16 14.38 -0.75
C PHE A 278 -3.81 14.00 -2.08
N PRO A 279 -4.52 14.92 -2.77
CA PRO A 279 -4.96 14.67 -4.14
C PRO A 279 -3.74 14.49 -5.04
N ILE A 280 -3.73 13.40 -5.80
CA ILE A 280 -2.62 13.09 -6.70
C ILE A 280 -2.77 13.86 -8.02
N SER A 281 -3.99 14.32 -8.34
CA SER A 281 -4.26 15.36 -9.34
C SER A 281 -3.92 16.77 -8.81
N VAL A 282 -2.61 17.04 -8.73
CA VAL A 282 -2.07 18.40 -8.93
C VAL A 282 -0.86 18.25 -9.87
N SER A 283 0.01 19.24 -10.10
CA SER A 283 1.25 19.41 -9.32
C SER A 283 1.60 18.26 -8.34
N ALA A 284 1.61 17.01 -8.80
CA ALA A 284 1.71 15.81 -7.96
C ALA A 284 2.96 15.85 -7.06
N LEU A 285 2.74 15.84 -5.74
CA LEU A 285 3.74 15.99 -4.66
C LEU A 285 4.44 17.37 -4.54
N LEU A 286 4.34 18.28 -5.52
CA LEU A 286 5.00 19.61 -5.51
C LEU A 286 6.48 19.60 -5.09
N VAL A 287 7.22 18.60 -5.56
CA VAL A 287 8.67 18.48 -5.40
C VAL A 287 9.38 18.54 -6.75
N THR A 288 10.69 18.81 -6.73
CA THR A 288 11.51 18.72 -7.94
C THR A 288 11.47 17.32 -8.55
N ARG A 289 11.64 17.19 -9.86
CA ARG A 289 11.67 15.89 -10.57
C ARG A 289 12.66 14.89 -9.95
N SER A 290 13.80 15.39 -9.46
CA SER A 290 14.78 14.64 -8.68
C SER A 290 14.25 14.11 -7.34
N GLN A 291 13.47 14.91 -6.60
CA GLN A 291 12.88 14.50 -5.32
C GLN A 291 11.65 13.59 -5.52
N GLN A 292 10.89 13.76 -6.60
CA GLN A 292 9.83 12.83 -7.00
C GLN A 292 10.43 11.44 -7.32
N ALA A 293 11.50 11.39 -8.12
CA ALA A 293 12.21 10.15 -8.43
C ALA A 293 12.83 9.51 -7.18
N LEU A 294 13.43 10.30 -6.29
CA LEU A 294 13.97 9.82 -5.01
C LEU A 294 12.87 9.21 -4.13
N LEU A 295 11.75 9.92 -3.92
CA LEU A 295 10.62 9.41 -3.15
C LEU A 295 10.11 8.09 -3.74
N LEU A 296 9.90 8.03 -5.07
CA LEU A 296 9.41 6.83 -5.73
C LEU A 296 10.38 5.66 -5.54
N SER A 297 11.69 5.88 -5.64
CA SER A 297 12.70 4.86 -5.37
C SER A 297 12.66 4.36 -3.93
N VAL A 298 12.45 5.26 -2.95
CA VAL A 298 12.34 4.92 -1.52
C VAL A 298 11.05 4.13 -1.25
N LEU A 299 9.89 4.57 -1.76
CA LEU A 299 8.62 3.87 -1.57
C LEU A 299 8.62 2.47 -2.21
N ILE A 300 9.25 2.31 -3.38
CA ILE A 300 9.46 1.00 -4.01
C ILE A 300 10.39 0.12 -3.16
N GLN A 301 11.51 0.67 -2.67
CA GLN A 301 12.47 -0.09 -1.86
C GLN A 301 11.84 -0.54 -0.53
N MET A 302 11.08 0.32 0.14
CA MET A 302 10.33 -0.02 1.36
C MET A 302 9.33 -1.16 1.12
N LEU A 303 8.66 -1.18 -0.04
CA LEU A 303 7.74 -2.27 -0.38
C LEU A 303 8.51 -3.58 -0.64
N ASP A 304 9.61 -3.55 -1.39
CA ASP A 304 10.40 -4.77 -1.65
C ASP A 304 11.02 -5.33 -0.36
N ASP A 305 11.59 -4.48 0.51
CA ASP A 305 12.14 -4.91 1.79
C ASP A 305 11.05 -5.44 2.74
N THR A 306 9.87 -4.82 2.80
CA THR A 306 8.71 -5.40 3.52
C THR A 306 8.34 -6.78 2.96
N LEU A 307 8.21 -6.92 1.63
CA LEU A 307 7.88 -8.21 1.03
C LEU A 307 8.96 -9.28 1.29
N LYS A 308 10.23 -8.87 1.34
CA LYS A 308 11.43 -9.71 1.48
C LYS A 308 11.77 -10.10 2.92
N TYR A 309 11.49 -9.25 3.91
CA TYR A 309 11.86 -9.48 5.31
C TYR A 309 10.68 -9.74 6.25
N LEU A 310 9.46 -9.33 5.89
CA LEU A 310 8.26 -9.51 6.73
C LEU A 310 7.22 -10.48 6.11
N LEU A 311 7.26 -10.71 4.80
CA LEU A 311 6.25 -11.49 4.07
C LEU A 311 6.86 -12.55 3.14
N ASN A 312 8.12 -12.94 3.36
CA ASN A 312 8.87 -13.90 2.54
C ASN A 312 8.80 -15.35 3.05
N THR A 313 8.46 -15.56 4.32
CA THR A 313 8.05 -16.86 4.84
C THR A 313 6.65 -17.18 4.35
N ASP A 314 6.56 -18.07 3.36
CA ASP A 314 5.34 -18.84 3.08
C ASP A 314 5.18 -20.00 4.10
N GLU A 315 6.17 -20.24 4.96
CA GLU A 315 6.08 -21.13 6.13
C GLU A 315 5.25 -20.52 7.27
N GLU A 316 4.47 -21.36 7.95
CA GLU A 316 3.60 -20.99 9.08
C GLU A 316 4.39 -20.85 10.40
N THR A 317 5.46 -20.04 10.42
CA THR A 317 6.23 -19.79 11.65
C THR A 317 5.34 -19.12 12.71
N ASP A 318 5.21 -19.77 13.88
CA ASP A 318 4.29 -19.43 14.96
C ASP A 318 4.24 -17.93 15.30
N GLY A 319 3.05 -17.32 15.18
CA GLY A 319 2.86 -15.90 15.49
C GLY A 319 1.55 -15.33 14.94
N LEU A 320 0.44 -15.57 15.65
CA LEU A 320 -0.88 -15.03 15.28
C LEU A 320 -1.02 -13.49 15.42
N SER A 321 -0.06 -12.80 16.04
CA SER A 321 -0.07 -11.32 16.15
C SER A 321 0.28 -10.64 14.83
N ASN A 322 1.50 -10.84 14.34
CA ASN A 322 2.11 -9.97 13.33
C ASN A 322 1.45 -10.08 11.94
N GLY A 323 0.60 -11.09 11.71
CA GLY A 323 -0.08 -11.30 10.44
C GLY A 323 -1.16 -10.25 10.15
N ALA A 324 -1.99 -9.93 11.15
CA ALA A 324 -3.06 -8.94 11.00
C ALA A 324 -2.47 -7.53 10.86
N ASP A 325 -1.53 -7.17 11.74
CA ASP A 325 -0.83 -5.88 11.72
C ASP A 325 -0.25 -5.56 10.33
N LEU A 326 0.35 -6.55 9.64
CA LEU A 326 0.91 -6.35 8.31
C LEU A 326 -0.16 -6.13 7.23
N ASP A 327 -1.30 -6.83 7.28
CA ASP A 327 -2.40 -6.61 6.33
C ASP A 327 -3.05 -5.23 6.50
N GLU A 328 -2.90 -4.57 7.65
CA GLU A 328 -3.32 -3.17 7.85
C GLU A 328 -2.22 -2.15 7.50
N ILE A 329 -0.95 -2.43 7.82
CA ILE A 329 0.18 -1.48 7.69
C ILE A 329 0.69 -1.35 6.25
N VAL A 330 0.59 -2.40 5.42
CA VAL A 330 1.14 -2.42 4.06
C VAL A 330 0.25 -1.76 2.99
N PRO A 331 -1.09 -1.97 2.95
CA PRO A 331 -1.95 -1.37 1.93
C PRO A 331 -1.83 0.15 1.73
N PRO A 332 -1.63 0.99 2.78
CA PRO A 332 -1.41 2.43 2.60
C PRO A 332 -0.22 2.77 1.68
N LEU A 333 0.89 2.01 1.75
CA LEU A 333 2.03 2.20 0.86
C LEU A 333 1.67 1.80 -0.58
N VAL A 334 1.01 0.65 -0.74
CA VAL A 334 0.59 0.13 -2.04
C VAL A 334 -0.41 1.08 -2.71
N LEU A 335 -1.35 1.66 -1.96
CA LEU A 335 -2.31 2.65 -2.45
C LEU A 335 -1.64 3.97 -2.88
N VAL A 336 -0.64 4.46 -2.14
CA VAL A 336 0.15 5.64 -2.59
C VAL A 336 0.87 5.34 -3.92
N LEU A 337 1.46 4.15 -4.08
CA LEU A 337 2.06 3.74 -5.35
C LEU A 337 1.03 3.58 -6.48
N THR A 338 -0.15 3.01 -6.19
CA THR A 338 -1.26 2.87 -7.15
C THR A 338 -1.70 4.24 -7.64
N ASN A 339 -1.91 5.19 -6.73
CA ASN A 339 -2.36 6.53 -7.10
C ASN A 339 -1.32 7.28 -7.94
N ILE A 340 -0.01 7.10 -7.64
CA ILE A 340 1.08 7.59 -8.50
C ILE A 340 1.00 6.95 -9.89
N ALA A 341 0.77 5.64 -10.00
CA ALA A 341 0.60 4.97 -11.29
C ALA A 341 -0.66 5.45 -12.05
N SER A 342 -1.77 5.70 -11.37
CA SER A 342 -3.00 6.25 -11.97
C SER A 342 -2.81 7.65 -12.54
N SER A 343 -1.94 8.47 -11.94
CA SER A 343 -1.58 9.80 -12.49
C SER A 343 -0.75 9.75 -13.78
N GLY A 344 -0.23 8.58 -14.15
CA GLY A 344 0.49 8.36 -15.39
C GLY A 344 1.92 8.90 -15.39
N GLY A 345 2.35 9.40 -16.55
CA GLY A 345 3.67 10.02 -16.76
C GLY A 345 4.87 9.15 -16.35
N GLU A 346 5.95 9.81 -15.96
CA GLU A 346 7.22 9.16 -15.60
C GLU A 346 7.10 8.25 -14.37
N GLY A 347 6.21 8.58 -13.43
CA GLY A 347 5.95 7.75 -12.24
C GLY A 347 5.40 6.37 -12.61
N LYS A 348 4.41 6.32 -13.51
CA LYS A 348 3.88 5.06 -14.03
C LYS A 348 4.92 4.26 -14.81
N VAL A 349 5.72 4.92 -15.65
CA VAL A 349 6.79 4.26 -16.43
C VAL A 349 7.86 3.66 -15.52
N ALA A 350 8.31 4.40 -14.51
CA ALA A 350 9.30 3.93 -13.53
C ALA A 350 8.75 2.78 -12.66
N LEU A 351 7.47 2.82 -12.28
CA LEU A 351 6.81 1.71 -11.59
C LEU A 351 6.72 0.46 -12.48
N LYS A 352 6.30 0.60 -13.75
CA LYS A 352 6.22 -0.51 -14.70
C LYS A 352 7.57 -1.21 -14.85
N ALA A 353 8.64 -0.44 -15.12
CA ALA A 353 10.00 -0.95 -15.28
C ALA A 353 10.62 -1.56 -14.00
N ARG A 354 10.06 -1.31 -12.80
CA ARG A 354 10.55 -1.88 -11.53
C ARG A 354 9.71 -3.04 -11.01
N LEU A 355 8.39 -3.03 -11.22
CA LEU A 355 7.47 -4.05 -10.72
C LEU A 355 7.22 -5.16 -11.75
N LEU A 356 7.07 -4.81 -13.03
CA LEU A 356 6.79 -5.73 -14.14
C LEU A 356 7.75 -5.45 -15.33
N PRO A 357 9.05 -5.73 -15.19
CA PRO A 357 9.99 -5.65 -16.31
C PRO A 357 9.60 -6.64 -17.43
N ASP A 358 10.09 -6.38 -18.65
CA ASP A 358 9.88 -7.29 -19.79
C ASP A 358 10.89 -8.46 -19.79
N ASP A 359 12.08 -8.28 -19.21
CA ASP A 359 13.20 -9.22 -19.14
C ASP A 359 13.15 -10.16 -17.90
N VAL A 360 11.96 -10.67 -17.58
CA VAL A 360 11.75 -11.61 -16.45
C VAL A 360 12.22 -13.02 -16.81
N ASP A 361 12.89 -13.69 -15.88
CA ASP A 361 13.18 -15.12 -15.95
C ASP A 361 11.87 -15.94 -15.93
N ARG A 362 11.62 -16.66 -17.03
CA ARG A 362 10.46 -17.53 -17.23
C ARG A 362 10.83 -19.01 -17.21
N SER A 363 12.01 -19.38 -16.69
CA SER A 363 12.42 -20.77 -16.50
C SER A 363 11.55 -21.52 -15.47
N GLN A 364 10.89 -20.78 -14.58
CA GLN A 364 9.97 -21.28 -13.56
C GLN A 364 8.67 -20.45 -13.55
N PRO A 365 7.58 -20.95 -12.93
CA PRO A 365 6.38 -20.16 -12.65
C PRO A 365 6.71 -18.86 -11.91
N LEU A 366 6.09 -17.76 -12.34
CA LEU A 366 6.54 -16.40 -12.00
C LEU A 366 6.47 -16.09 -10.50
N GLU A 367 5.55 -16.72 -9.76
CA GLU A 367 5.42 -16.58 -8.31
C GLU A 367 6.55 -17.25 -7.50
N LYS A 368 7.26 -18.22 -8.08
CA LYS A 368 8.29 -19.02 -7.39
C LYS A 368 9.66 -18.36 -7.34
N GLY A 369 9.90 -17.35 -8.17
CA GLY A 369 11.17 -16.62 -8.19
C GLY A 369 11.47 -15.83 -6.91
N ASN A 370 12.73 -15.38 -6.78
CA ASN A 370 13.20 -14.52 -5.69
C ASN A 370 13.34 -13.03 -6.09
N SER A 371 12.75 -12.63 -7.21
CA SER A 371 12.66 -11.22 -7.64
C SER A 371 11.57 -10.45 -6.89
N PHE A 372 11.61 -9.11 -6.95
CA PHE A 372 10.54 -8.26 -6.42
C PHE A 372 9.20 -8.55 -7.12
N SER A 373 9.21 -8.72 -8.45
CA SER A 373 8.05 -9.14 -9.24
C SER A 373 7.46 -10.47 -8.75
N ALA A 374 8.30 -11.47 -8.49
CA ALA A 374 7.84 -12.76 -7.99
C ALA A 374 7.20 -12.67 -6.60
N ARG A 375 7.80 -11.87 -5.69
CA ARG A 375 7.20 -11.55 -4.38
C ARG A 375 5.85 -10.86 -4.50
N LEU A 376 5.68 -9.92 -5.42
CA LEU A 376 4.41 -9.25 -5.67
C LEU A 376 3.35 -10.24 -6.22
N ILE A 377 3.70 -11.03 -7.22
CA ILE A 377 2.82 -12.02 -7.85
C ILE A 377 2.33 -13.06 -6.82
N ARG A 378 3.22 -13.57 -5.95
CA ARG A 378 2.87 -14.51 -4.86
C ARG A 378 1.95 -13.91 -3.79
N ARG A 379 1.68 -12.60 -3.81
CA ARG A 379 0.70 -11.97 -2.92
C ARG A 379 -0.65 -11.72 -3.57
N MET A 380 -0.76 -11.78 -4.91
CA MET A 380 -2.04 -11.80 -5.63
C MET A 380 -2.89 -13.06 -5.34
N THR A 381 -2.25 -14.15 -4.90
CA THR A 381 -2.89 -15.42 -4.52
C THR A 381 -2.95 -15.65 -3.00
N SER A 382 -2.54 -14.67 -2.17
CA SER A 382 -2.46 -14.87 -0.72
C SER A 382 -3.84 -14.99 -0.05
N ILE A 383 -4.00 -15.99 0.81
CA ILE A 383 -5.19 -16.16 1.66
C ILE A 383 -5.03 -15.38 2.98
N ARG A 384 -3.82 -15.40 3.57
CA ARG A 384 -3.48 -14.77 4.87
C ARG A 384 -3.58 -13.24 4.86
N PHE A 385 -3.34 -12.60 3.72
CA PHE A 385 -3.24 -11.15 3.59
C PHE A 385 -4.22 -10.60 2.53
N PRO A 386 -5.54 -10.55 2.83
CA PRO A 386 -6.57 -10.20 1.84
C PRO A 386 -6.53 -8.74 1.38
N GLN A 387 -6.14 -7.77 2.22
CA GLN A 387 -6.03 -6.36 1.81
C GLN A 387 -4.76 -6.10 1.00
N ILE A 388 -3.64 -6.72 1.38
CA ILE A 388 -2.41 -6.72 0.58
C ILE A 388 -2.68 -7.34 -0.79
N ARG A 389 -3.40 -8.47 -0.85
CA ARG A 389 -3.79 -9.12 -2.11
C ARG A 389 -4.53 -8.18 -3.05
N GLU A 390 -5.62 -7.56 -2.59
CA GLU A 390 -6.44 -6.68 -3.42
C GLU A 390 -5.65 -5.43 -3.86
N THR A 391 -4.91 -4.80 -2.95
CA THR A 391 -4.16 -3.58 -3.28
C THR A 391 -2.96 -3.82 -4.20
N ILE A 392 -2.21 -4.92 -4.04
CA ILE A 392 -1.14 -5.29 -4.98
C ILE A 392 -1.73 -5.63 -6.35
N SER A 393 -2.84 -6.39 -6.39
CA SER A 393 -3.48 -6.75 -7.67
C SER A 393 -3.98 -5.50 -8.41
N GLN A 394 -4.57 -4.54 -7.70
CA GLN A 394 -4.96 -3.24 -8.24
C GLN A 394 -3.74 -2.42 -8.73
N LEU A 395 -2.64 -2.37 -7.98
CA LEU A 395 -1.41 -1.67 -8.38
C LEU A 395 -0.90 -2.21 -9.73
N LEU A 396 -0.80 -3.54 -9.85
CA LEU A 396 -0.31 -4.18 -11.07
C LEU A 396 -1.28 -4.02 -12.24
N TYR A 397 -2.59 -4.03 -12.01
CA TYR A 397 -3.62 -3.76 -13.01
C TYR A 397 -3.56 -2.33 -13.57
N VAL A 398 -3.43 -1.33 -12.68
CA VAL A 398 -3.26 0.09 -13.08
C VAL A 398 -1.97 0.29 -13.88
N ILE A 399 -0.86 -0.32 -13.44
CA ILE A 399 0.44 -0.31 -14.17
C ILE A 399 0.31 -0.98 -15.55
N CYS A 400 -0.54 -2.01 -15.68
CA CYS A 400 -0.90 -2.66 -16.95
C CYS A 400 -1.96 -1.89 -17.76
N ASP A 401 -2.13 -0.59 -17.50
CA ASP A 401 -3.05 0.29 -18.25
C ASP A 401 -4.51 -0.18 -18.20
N GLU A 402 -4.89 -0.79 -17.07
CA GLU A 402 -6.20 -1.39 -16.81
C GLU A 402 -6.61 -2.43 -17.88
N ASN A 403 -5.61 -3.12 -18.44
CA ASN A 403 -5.80 -4.11 -19.49
C ASN A 403 -5.51 -5.53 -18.97
N ALA A 404 -6.56 -6.35 -18.84
CA ALA A 404 -6.47 -7.71 -18.32
C ALA A 404 -5.48 -8.60 -19.10
N SER A 405 -5.46 -8.51 -20.44
CA SER A 405 -4.53 -9.27 -21.30
C SER A 405 -3.06 -8.88 -21.08
N THR A 406 -2.81 -7.61 -20.76
CA THR A 406 -1.46 -7.10 -20.45
C THR A 406 -1.02 -7.57 -19.07
N LEU A 407 -1.93 -7.54 -18.08
CA LEU A 407 -1.68 -8.09 -16.74
C LEU A 407 -1.31 -9.57 -16.81
N THR A 408 -2.14 -10.40 -17.46
CA THR A 408 -1.91 -11.86 -17.51
C THR A 408 -0.64 -12.25 -18.28
N ARG A 409 -0.21 -11.46 -19.28
CA ARG A 409 1.09 -11.63 -19.97
C ARG A 409 2.30 -11.45 -19.03
N HIS A 410 2.18 -10.55 -18.05
CA HIS A 410 3.25 -10.24 -17.09
C HIS A 410 3.17 -11.03 -15.77
N VAL A 411 2.00 -11.58 -15.43
CA VAL A 411 1.71 -12.18 -14.11
C VAL A 411 1.37 -13.69 -14.19
N GLY A 412 0.92 -14.17 -15.36
CA GLY A 412 0.25 -15.46 -15.53
C GLY A 412 -1.23 -15.38 -15.13
N TYR A 413 -2.12 -16.00 -15.91
CA TYR A 413 -3.56 -15.98 -15.60
C TYR A 413 -3.89 -16.65 -14.27
N GLY A 414 -3.21 -17.75 -13.89
CA GLY A 414 -3.48 -18.44 -12.64
C GLY A 414 -3.32 -17.54 -11.40
N ASN A 415 -2.33 -16.64 -11.44
CA ASN A 415 -2.07 -15.67 -10.38
C ASN A 415 -3.03 -14.45 -10.44
N ALA A 416 -3.58 -14.11 -11.60
CA ALA A 416 -4.50 -12.98 -11.80
C ALA A 416 -5.99 -13.35 -11.71
N ALA A 417 -6.36 -14.62 -11.88
CA ALA A 417 -7.73 -15.08 -12.07
C ALA A 417 -8.70 -14.62 -10.97
N GLY A 418 -8.31 -14.77 -9.69
CA GLY A 418 -9.17 -14.38 -8.56
C GLY A 418 -9.49 -12.88 -8.54
N PHE A 419 -8.52 -12.02 -8.86
CA PHE A 419 -8.74 -10.57 -8.96
C PHE A 419 -9.63 -10.20 -10.15
N LEU A 420 -9.39 -10.81 -11.30
CA LEU A 420 -10.18 -10.58 -12.51
C LEU A 420 -11.64 -11.00 -12.31
N MET A 421 -11.88 -12.20 -11.77
CA MET A 421 -13.21 -12.72 -11.46
C MET A 421 -13.95 -11.84 -10.45
N ASN A 422 -13.30 -11.42 -9.35
CA ASN A 422 -13.90 -10.55 -8.33
C ASN A 422 -14.39 -9.20 -8.89
N ARG A 423 -13.83 -8.76 -10.02
CA ARG A 423 -14.18 -7.48 -10.68
C ARG A 423 -15.06 -7.65 -11.92
N ASN A 424 -15.55 -8.86 -12.19
CA ASN A 424 -16.30 -9.24 -13.40
C ASN A 424 -15.51 -9.00 -14.71
N LEU A 425 -14.18 -8.92 -14.62
CA LEU A 425 -13.27 -8.83 -15.77
C LEU A 425 -13.05 -10.25 -16.30
N GLY A 426 -13.80 -10.61 -17.35
CA GLY A 426 -13.82 -11.97 -17.88
C GLY A 426 -12.50 -12.50 -18.43
N MET A 427 -12.47 -13.81 -18.72
CA MET A 427 -11.34 -14.52 -19.34
C MET A 427 -10.80 -13.79 -20.58
N PRO A 428 -9.51 -13.41 -20.63
CA PRO A 428 -8.90 -12.77 -21.79
C PRO A 428 -9.06 -13.59 -23.08
N THR A 429 -9.25 -12.91 -24.21
CA THR A 429 -9.44 -13.54 -25.53
C THR A 429 -8.28 -14.45 -25.94
N SER A 430 -7.07 -14.17 -25.48
CA SER A 430 -5.88 -15.04 -25.66
C SER A 430 -6.00 -16.42 -25.04
N MET A 431 -6.96 -16.65 -24.13
CA MET A 431 -7.23 -17.97 -23.55
C MET A 431 -8.48 -18.63 -24.13
N GLN A 432 -9.35 -17.87 -24.79
CA GLN A 432 -10.55 -18.40 -25.47
C GLN A 432 -10.17 -19.19 -26.74
N SER A 433 -9.04 -18.86 -27.37
CA SER A 433 -8.54 -19.51 -28.60
C SER A 433 -7.92 -20.91 -28.37
N GLY A 434 -7.79 -21.37 -27.12
CA GLY A 434 -7.14 -22.65 -26.79
C GLY A 434 -7.99 -23.90 -26.99
N GLY A 435 -9.28 -23.76 -27.31
CA GLY A 435 -10.26 -24.86 -27.31
C GLY A 435 -10.71 -25.38 -28.67
N SER A 436 -10.28 -24.76 -29.78
CA SER A 436 -10.89 -24.97 -31.12
C SER A 436 -9.91 -25.54 -32.16
N ASN A 437 -9.41 -26.76 -31.93
CA ASN A 437 -8.75 -27.58 -32.96
C ASN A 437 -9.65 -28.76 -33.38
N SER A 438 -10.87 -28.46 -33.83
CA SER A 438 -11.74 -29.42 -34.50
C SER A 438 -11.29 -29.58 -35.96
N ALA A 439 -10.97 -30.81 -36.37
CA ALA A 439 -10.33 -31.07 -37.66
C ALA A 439 -11.21 -30.69 -38.87
N SER A 440 -10.69 -29.81 -39.73
CA SER A 440 -11.18 -29.66 -41.10
C SER A 440 -10.72 -30.85 -41.93
N ARG A 441 -11.56 -31.88 -42.04
CA ARG A 441 -11.40 -32.89 -43.10
C ARG A 441 -11.66 -32.25 -44.46
N GLU A 442 -10.89 -32.66 -45.46
CA GLU A 442 -11.18 -32.40 -46.85
C GLU A 442 -12.43 -33.20 -47.26
N SER A 443 -13.30 -32.58 -48.07
CA SER A 443 -14.42 -33.22 -48.74
C SER A 443 -14.74 -32.41 -49.99
N ASP A 444 -14.66 -33.04 -51.17
CA ASP A 444 -14.68 -32.37 -52.46
C ASP A 444 -16.04 -31.75 -52.83
N ASP A 445 -15.99 -30.72 -53.69
CA ASP A 445 -17.14 -29.97 -54.19
C ASP A 445 -17.56 -30.46 -55.58
N GLU A 446 -18.61 -31.28 -55.66
CA GLU A 446 -19.32 -31.54 -56.92
C GLU A 446 -20.67 -30.79 -56.97
N SER A 447 -20.66 -29.74 -57.78
CA SER A 447 -21.77 -28.94 -58.31
C SER A 447 -23.21 -29.42 -58.09
N HIS A 448 -24.08 -28.50 -57.65
CA HIS A 448 -25.16 -28.00 -58.52
C HIS A 448 -25.80 -26.70 -57.99
N SER A 449 -26.16 -25.80 -58.91
CA SER A 449 -27.09 -24.67 -58.68
C SER A 449 -28.53 -25.14 -58.94
N PRO A 450 -29.56 -24.46 -58.41
CA PRO A 450 -30.17 -23.40 -59.22
C PRO A 450 -30.77 -22.19 -58.45
N GLN A 451 -30.88 -21.07 -59.20
CA GLN A 451 -31.96 -20.06 -59.25
C GLN A 451 -32.68 -19.65 -57.94
N VAL A 452 -32.55 -18.40 -57.47
CA VAL A 452 -33.22 -17.16 -57.97
C VAL A 452 -34.71 -17.10 -57.65
N GLU A 453 -35.09 -16.15 -56.79
CA GLU A 453 -36.33 -15.37 -56.91
C GLU A 453 -36.15 -14.02 -56.18
N ASP A 454 -36.61 -12.93 -56.80
CA ASP A 454 -36.48 -11.54 -56.31
C ASP A 454 -37.77 -11.07 -55.61
N ILE A 455 -37.65 -10.25 -54.55
CA ILE A 455 -38.70 -9.31 -54.13
C ILE A 455 -38.03 -8.00 -53.69
N ASP A 456 -38.36 -6.90 -54.37
CA ASP A 456 -38.04 -5.52 -53.98
C ASP A 456 -38.80 -5.08 -52.72
N ASP A 457 -38.25 -4.13 -51.96
CA ASP A 457 -39.05 -2.93 -51.67
C ASP A 457 -38.17 -1.69 -51.39
N LEU A 458 -38.72 -0.50 -51.65
CA LEU A 458 -38.02 0.78 -51.69
C LEU A 458 -38.44 1.72 -50.54
N GLU A 459 -37.49 2.48 -49.99
CA GLU A 459 -37.67 3.95 -49.88
C GLU A 459 -36.35 4.69 -49.59
N ALA A 460 -36.33 6.02 -49.81
CA ALA A 460 -35.08 6.80 -49.81
C ALA A 460 -35.25 8.27 -49.38
N SER A 461 -34.26 8.79 -48.64
CA SER A 461 -33.86 10.21 -48.65
C SER A 461 -32.39 10.33 -48.19
N SER A 462 -31.46 11.18 -48.67
CA SER A 462 -31.41 12.31 -49.63
C SER A 462 -30.93 13.68 -49.09
N THR A 463 -29.86 13.67 -48.27
CA THR A 463 -28.74 14.66 -48.35
C THR A 463 -29.01 16.11 -47.82
N PRO A 464 -28.24 17.20 -48.15
CA PRO A 464 -27.47 17.95 -47.12
C PRO A 464 -27.72 19.49 -47.10
N PRO A 465 -26.99 20.29 -46.28
CA PRO A 465 -25.76 20.97 -46.74
C PRO A 465 -24.66 21.08 -45.64
N ALA A 466 -23.38 21.49 -45.81
CA ALA A 466 -22.54 22.06 -46.88
C ALA A 466 -22.12 23.56 -46.75
N THR A 467 -20.84 23.78 -46.40
CA THR A 467 -20.01 25.02 -46.55
C THR A 467 -20.33 26.23 -45.62
N SER A 468 -19.48 27.27 -45.42
CA SER A 468 -18.16 27.64 -45.99
C SER A 468 -17.33 28.56 -45.06
N SER A 469 -16.00 28.68 -45.31
CA SER A 469 -15.12 29.85 -44.99
C SER A 469 -14.87 30.19 -43.49
N SER A 470 -13.73 30.73 -43.01
CA SER A 470 -12.46 31.25 -43.57
C SER A 470 -11.37 31.29 -42.44
N ARG A 471 -10.13 31.84 -42.48
CA ARG A 471 -9.46 32.76 -43.44
C ARG A 471 -7.93 32.54 -43.65
N LYS A 472 -7.05 33.28 -42.95
CA LYS A 472 -5.58 33.45 -43.19
C LYS A 472 -4.94 34.52 -42.25
N VAL A 473 -3.59 34.56 -42.17
CA VAL A 473 -2.60 35.58 -41.62
C VAL A 473 -1.76 34.96 -40.47
N SER A 474 -0.46 34.65 -40.60
CA SER A 474 0.77 35.50 -40.75
C SER A 474 1.24 36.17 -39.44
N SER A 475 2.53 36.47 -39.15
CA SER A 475 3.84 35.77 -39.33
C SER A 475 5.01 36.76 -39.07
N GLU A 476 5.71 36.66 -37.93
CA GLU A 476 6.95 37.38 -37.57
C GLU A 476 7.82 36.38 -36.75
N THR A 477 9.12 36.14 -36.94
CA THR A 477 10.24 36.78 -37.68
C THR A 477 10.90 38.00 -37.01
N GLU A 478 11.94 37.76 -36.20
CA GLU A 478 12.98 38.76 -35.94
C GLU A 478 14.37 38.10 -35.81
N THR A 479 15.46 38.85 -36.07
CA THR A 479 16.84 38.34 -36.10
C THR A 479 17.87 39.43 -35.77
N ASN A 480 18.98 39.10 -35.08
CA ASN A 480 20.40 39.39 -35.43
C ASN A 480 21.41 39.65 -34.27
N LYS A 481 22.57 38.94 -34.34
CA LYS A 481 23.97 39.46 -34.18
C LYS A 481 24.43 39.97 -32.77
N LYS A 482 25.73 40.00 -32.38
CA LYS A 482 27.02 39.57 -33.01
C LYS A 482 28.17 39.40 -31.99
N GLY A 483 29.16 38.52 -32.30
CA GLY A 483 30.57 38.61 -31.87
C GLY A 483 30.93 38.10 -30.45
N THR A 484 32.19 37.73 -30.10
CA THR A 484 33.47 37.54 -30.85
C THR A 484 34.39 36.63 -29.99
N THR A 485 34.65 35.37 -30.34
CA THR A 485 35.84 34.83 -31.03
C THR A 485 37.22 34.93 -30.32
N THR A 486 37.82 33.78 -29.98
CA THR A 486 39.28 33.51 -30.00
C THR A 486 39.57 32.00 -30.04
N THR A 487 40.82 31.57 -30.25
CA THR A 487 41.11 30.50 -31.24
C THR A 487 42.31 29.60 -30.92
N THR A 488 42.21 28.28 -31.17
CA THR A 488 43.37 27.38 -31.42
C THR A 488 43.07 26.18 -32.33
N THR A 489 44.04 25.88 -33.20
CA THR A 489 44.23 24.78 -34.18
C THR A 489 43.92 23.34 -33.69
N ALA A 490 43.42 22.35 -34.46
CA ALA A 490 43.64 21.87 -35.86
C ALA A 490 44.99 21.13 -36.08
N ALA A 491 45.16 20.01 -36.82
CA ALA A 491 44.31 18.98 -37.50
C ALA A 491 45.29 17.81 -37.91
N PRO A 492 45.14 16.95 -38.97
CA PRO A 492 43.99 16.48 -39.78
C PRO A 492 43.98 14.93 -40.07
N LYS A 493 42.94 14.41 -40.75
CA LYS A 493 43.02 13.47 -41.92
C LYS A 493 41.62 13.27 -42.59
N PRO A 494 41.51 12.76 -43.83
CA PRO A 494 40.50 13.24 -44.80
C PRO A 494 39.29 12.34 -45.10
N ARG A 495 38.37 12.88 -45.91
CA ARG A 495 37.22 12.23 -46.57
C ARG A 495 37.27 12.48 -48.09
N PRO A 496 36.89 11.50 -48.93
CA PRO A 496 36.20 11.77 -50.20
C PRO A 496 34.91 10.91 -50.32
N THR A 497 33.71 11.53 -50.42
CA THR A 497 32.90 11.81 -51.64
C THR A 497 32.03 10.65 -52.13
N LEU A 498 30.81 10.96 -52.59
CA LEU A 498 29.91 10.06 -53.32
C LEU A 498 30.31 10.03 -54.79
N ASP A 499 30.01 8.95 -55.52
CA ASP A 499 28.92 9.00 -56.52
C ASP A 499 28.41 7.59 -56.90
N ALA A 500 27.36 7.52 -57.71
CA ALA A 500 26.55 6.31 -57.89
C ALA A 500 26.87 5.48 -59.16
N ASN A 501 26.69 4.16 -59.06
CA ASN A 501 25.89 3.44 -60.06
C ASN A 501 25.27 2.14 -59.54
N ARG A 502 24.14 1.72 -60.13
CA ARG A 502 23.41 0.49 -59.78
C ARG A 502 23.61 -0.58 -60.85
N ARG A 503 23.87 -1.84 -60.46
CA ARG A 503 23.09 -3.03 -60.87
C ARG A 503 23.54 -4.32 -60.15
N PHE A 504 22.53 -5.09 -59.74
CA PHE A 504 22.48 -6.49 -59.27
C PHE A 504 23.77 -7.34 -59.11
N SER A 505 23.94 -7.91 -57.90
CA SER A 505 24.05 -9.37 -57.75
C SER A 505 23.46 -9.83 -56.40
N SER A 506 22.78 -10.98 -56.42
CA SER A 506 22.49 -11.91 -55.31
C SER A 506 22.42 -11.38 -53.86
N THR A 507 21.20 -11.27 -53.32
CA THR A 507 20.94 -11.07 -51.89
C THR A 507 21.37 -12.30 -51.07
N SER A 508 22.38 -12.18 -50.22
CA SER A 508 22.64 -13.18 -49.17
C SER A 508 21.60 -13.04 -48.06
N THR A 509 20.78 -14.06 -47.84
CA THR A 509 19.77 -14.08 -46.78
C THR A 509 20.41 -13.97 -45.40
N LYS A 510 19.92 -13.04 -44.58
CA LYS A 510 20.16 -13.10 -43.12
C LYS A 510 19.34 -14.26 -42.57
N SER A 511 19.95 -15.11 -41.77
CA SER A 511 19.25 -16.12 -40.98
C SER A 511 18.27 -15.46 -39.99
N PRO A 512 17.10 -16.08 -39.72
CA PRO A 512 16.21 -15.58 -38.67
C PRO A 512 16.88 -15.71 -37.30
N SER A 513 16.67 -14.72 -36.43
CA SER A 513 16.97 -14.86 -35.01
C SER A 513 16.06 -15.93 -34.40
N ALA A 514 16.60 -16.79 -33.54
CA ALA A 514 15.83 -17.84 -32.89
C ALA A 514 14.59 -17.26 -32.18
N ALA A 515 13.43 -17.89 -32.39
CA ALA A 515 12.20 -17.51 -31.71
C ALA A 515 12.33 -17.82 -30.21
N SER A 516 11.87 -16.89 -29.36
CA SER A 516 11.72 -17.15 -27.93
C SER A 516 10.75 -18.32 -27.69
N PRO A 517 10.98 -19.19 -26.70
CA PRO A 517 10.08 -20.32 -26.44
C PRO A 517 8.64 -19.86 -26.16
N PRO A 518 7.63 -20.69 -26.46
CA PRO A 518 6.25 -20.37 -26.14
C PRO A 518 6.06 -20.21 -24.63
N VAL A 519 5.27 -19.21 -24.24
CA VAL A 519 4.95 -18.90 -22.84
C VAL A 519 3.61 -19.54 -22.48
N ASN A 520 3.56 -20.24 -21.36
CA ASN A 520 2.34 -20.80 -20.77
C ASN A 520 1.47 -19.66 -20.23
N PRO A 521 0.22 -19.47 -20.72
CA PRO A 521 -0.62 -18.34 -20.32
C PRO A 521 -1.14 -18.44 -18.87
N ILE A 522 -1.07 -19.63 -18.24
CA ILE A 522 -1.52 -19.84 -16.86
C ILE A 522 -0.43 -19.44 -15.87
N THR A 523 0.80 -19.96 -16.02
CA THR A 523 1.90 -19.76 -15.07
C THR A 523 2.88 -18.63 -15.43
N GLY A 524 2.81 -18.13 -16.68
CA GLY A 524 3.75 -17.15 -17.22
C GLY A 524 5.16 -17.69 -17.50
N ALA A 525 5.45 -18.95 -17.16
CA ALA A 525 6.70 -19.63 -17.49
C ALA A 525 6.78 -20.00 -18.98
N TYR A 526 7.97 -20.31 -19.48
CA TYR A 526 8.11 -21.06 -20.74
C TYR A 526 7.61 -22.49 -20.55
N TYR A 527 7.14 -23.13 -21.62
CA TYR A 527 6.94 -24.58 -21.60
C TYR A 527 8.30 -25.28 -21.44
N PRO A 528 8.43 -26.27 -20.51
CA PRO A 528 9.65 -27.05 -20.39
C PRO A 528 9.91 -27.84 -21.66
N ASP A 529 11.18 -27.97 -22.04
CA ASP A 529 11.60 -28.68 -23.25
C ASP A 529 11.20 -30.17 -23.16
N LEU A 530 10.71 -30.72 -24.27
CA LEU A 530 10.39 -32.14 -24.41
C LEU A 530 11.62 -33.02 -24.14
N ALA A 531 12.84 -32.54 -24.39
CA ALA A 531 14.06 -33.23 -23.96
C ALA A 531 14.20 -33.26 -22.43
N SER A 532 13.97 -32.14 -21.74
CA SER A 532 14.02 -32.06 -20.27
C SER A 532 12.93 -32.89 -19.60
N ILE A 533 11.72 -32.93 -20.16
CA ILE A 533 10.64 -33.81 -19.70
C ILE A 533 11.06 -35.27 -19.89
N ARG A 534 11.61 -35.64 -21.05
CA ARG A 534 12.07 -37.00 -21.34
C ARG A 534 13.21 -37.44 -20.42
N THR A 535 14.14 -36.54 -20.05
CA THR A 535 15.20 -36.84 -19.07
C THR A 535 14.61 -37.06 -17.68
N ALA A 536 13.73 -36.19 -17.18
CA ALA A 536 13.06 -36.41 -15.89
C ALA A 536 12.27 -37.75 -15.89
N MET A 537 11.55 -38.06 -16.96
CA MET A 537 10.88 -39.36 -17.14
C MET A 537 11.84 -40.54 -17.40
N ALA A 538 13.12 -40.31 -17.69
CA ALA A 538 14.12 -41.38 -17.80
C ALA A 538 14.76 -41.67 -16.43
N ASP A 539 14.92 -40.64 -15.58
CA ASP A 539 15.51 -40.74 -14.25
C ASP A 539 14.53 -41.35 -13.21
N MET A 540 13.21 -41.25 -13.42
CA MET A 540 12.18 -41.90 -12.59
C MET A 540 12.10 -43.42 -12.80
N THR A 541 11.86 -44.17 -11.72
CA THR A 541 11.52 -45.60 -11.77
C THR A 541 10.13 -45.86 -12.37
N GLU A 542 9.82 -47.12 -12.65
CA GLU A 542 8.52 -47.55 -13.20
C GLU A 542 7.39 -47.40 -12.15
N GLU A 543 7.67 -47.71 -10.89
CA GLU A 543 6.76 -47.53 -9.75
C GLU A 543 6.41 -46.05 -9.50
N GLU A 544 7.41 -45.14 -9.56
CA GLU A 544 7.19 -43.69 -9.44
C GLU A 544 6.36 -43.12 -10.61
N LYS A 545 6.46 -43.72 -11.81
CA LYS A 545 5.64 -43.33 -12.97
C LYS A 545 4.18 -43.74 -12.81
N GLU A 546 3.93 -44.94 -12.28
CA GLU A 546 2.55 -45.38 -11.97
C GLU A 546 1.94 -44.52 -10.86
N GLU A 547 2.71 -44.15 -9.82
CA GLU A 547 2.28 -43.20 -8.79
C GLU A 547 1.93 -41.82 -9.38
N GLU A 548 2.79 -41.21 -10.19
CA GLU A 548 2.49 -39.90 -10.78
C GLU A 548 1.33 -39.97 -11.78
N ALA A 549 1.22 -41.03 -12.58
CA ALA A 549 0.07 -41.26 -13.45
C ALA A 549 -1.24 -41.39 -12.64
N GLY A 550 -1.22 -42.09 -11.50
CA GLY A 550 -2.34 -42.19 -10.57
C GLY A 550 -2.73 -40.85 -9.94
N ARG A 551 -1.75 -40.04 -9.50
CA ARG A 551 -1.99 -38.68 -8.97
C ARG A 551 -2.57 -37.76 -10.04
N LEU A 552 -2.09 -37.84 -11.28
CA LEU A 552 -2.63 -37.08 -12.42
C LEU A 552 -4.07 -37.51 -12.73
N LEU A 553 -4.36 -38.81 -12.73
CA LEU A 553 -5.70 -39.35 -12.96
C LEU A 553 -6.72 -38.79 -11.96
N ASP A 554 -6.40 -38.86 -10.66
CA ASP A 554 -7.23 -38.31 -9.58
C ASP A 554 -7.36 -36.77 -9.66
N MET A 555 -6.30 -36.06 -10.08
CA MET A 555 -6.36 -34.62 -10.32
C MET A 555 -7.30 -34.25 -11.47
N PHE A 556 -7.25 -34.96 -12.61
CA PHE A 556 -8.23 -34.82 -13.70
C PHE A 556 -9.65 -35.13 -13.22
N ASP A 557 -9.82 -36.16 -12.38
CA ASP A 557 -11.14 -36.57 -11.90
C ASP A 557 -11.74 -35.60 -10.87
N LYS A 558 -10.90 -34.93 -10.07
CA LYS A 558 -11.29 -33.81 -9.20
C LYS A 558 -11.65 -32.56 -10.00
N LEU A 559 -10.87 -32.20 -11.02
CA LEU A 559 -11.19 -31.10 -11.94
C LEU A 559 -12.54 -31.33 -12.65
N ARG A 560 -12.77 -32.57 -13.12
CA ARG A 560 -14.02 -33.00 -13.75
C ARG A 560 -15.22 -32.93 -12.79
N ARG A 561 -15.07 -33.40 -11.55
CA ARG A 561 -16.12 -33.31 -10.51
C ARG A 561 -16.49 -31.87 -10.12
N ASN A 562 -15.52 -30.96 -10.15
CA ASN A 562 -15.75 -29.55 -9.80
C ASN A 562 -16.42 -28.72 -10.90
N GLY A 563 -16.66 -29.28 -12.10
CA GLY A 563 -17.47 -28.67 -13.15
C GLY A 563 -16.89 -27.43 -13.85
N VAL A 564 -15.65 -27.03 -13.53
CA VAL A 564 -15.02 -25.79 -14.03
C VAL A 564 -14.65 -25.86 -15.52
N MET A 565 -14.39 -27.07 -16.04
CA MET A 565 -14.13 -27.32 -17.47
C MET A 565 -14.61 -28.71 -17.87
N GLN A 566 -15.07 -28.87 -19.13
CA GLN A 566 -15.09 -30.18 -19.77
C GLN A 566 -13.66 -30.55 -20.16
N VAL A 567 -13.11 -31.58 -19.51
CA VAL A 567 -11.76 -32.09 -19.80
C VAL A 567 -11.87 -33.58 -20.11
N GLN A 568 -11.57 -33.97 -21.34
CA GLN A 568 -11.42 -35.37 -21.72
C GLN A 568 -10.05 -35.89 -21.25
N ASN A 569 -10.03 -37.10 -20.71
CA ASN A 569 -8.82 -37.74 -20.18
C ASN A 569 -8.12 -38.52 -21.32
N PRO A 570 -6.93 -38.11 -21.79
CA PRO A 570 -6.27 -38.74 -22.94
C PRO A 570 -5.85 -40.19 -22.68
N ALA A 571 -5.51 -40.54 -21.43
CA ALA A 571 -5.15 -41.92 -21.07
C ALA A 571 -6.37 -42.86 -21.14
N LEU A 572 -7.56 -42.35 -20.84
CA LEU A 572 -8.80 -43.13 -20.91
C LEU A 572 -9.28 -43.28 -22.36
N GLU A 573 -9.05 -42.28 -23.22
CA GLU A 573 -9.25 -42.41 -24.66
C GLU A 573 -8.25 -43.39 -25.30
N ALA A 574 -6.96 -43.32 -24.93
CA ALA A 574 -5.94 -44.26 -25.38
C ALA A 574 -6.29 -45.70 -24.97
N GLY A 575 -6.70 -45.94 -23.72
CA GLY A 575 -7.14 -47.25 -23.24
C GLY A 575 -8.43 -47.77 -23.89
N LEU A 576 -9.31 -46.89 -24.36
CA LEU A 576 -10.47 -47.27 -25.17
C LEU A 576 -10.06 -47.70 -26.59
N ARG A 577 -9.20 -46.90 -27.26
CA ARG A 577 -8.66 -47.26 -28.58
C ARG A 577 -7.84 -48.55 -28.55
N GLN A 578 -7.08 -48.80 -27.48
CA GLN A 578 -6.36 -50.05 -27.28
C GLN A 578 -7.35 -51.24 -27.31
N ARG A 579 -8.42 -51.18 -26.50
CA ARG A 579 -9.51 -52.19 -26.48
C ARG A 579 -10.38 -52.25 -27.74
N GLU A 580 -10.22 -51.31 -28.66
CA GLU A 580 -10.84 -51.36 -30.00
C GLU A 580 -9.92 -52.08 -30.99
N LEU A 581 -8.59 -51.89 -30.90
CA LEU A 581 -7.63 -52.72 -31.61
C LEU A 581 -7.62 -54.17 -31.11
N ASP A 582 -7.59 -54.39 -29.80
CA ASP A 582 -7.53 -55.73 -29.20
C ASP A 582 -8.72 -56.59 -29.68
N ARG A 583 -9.94 -56.04 -29.65
CA ARG A 583 -11.14 -56.70 -30.19
C ARG A 583 -11.11 -56.91 -31.71
N TYR A 584 -10.50 -56.01 -32.47
CA TYR A 584 -10.36 -56.18 -33.91
C TYR A 584 -9.44 -57.38 -34.23
N TYR A 585 -8.36 -57.57 -33.48
CA TYR A 585 -7.50 -58.76 -33.62
C TYR A 585 -8.20 -60.04 -33.13
N GLU A 586 -8.96 -59.99 -32.02
CA GLU A 586 -9.81 -61.12 -31.59
C GLU A 586 -10.87 -61.50 -32.65
N GLU A 587 -11.44 -60.53 -33.37
CA GLU A 587 -12.40 -60.78 -34.46
C GLU A 587 -11.72 -61.33 -35.73
N GLU A 588 -10.50 -60.91 -36.06
CA GLU A 588 -9.73 -61.47 -37.19
C GLU A 588 -9.24 -62.90 -36.89
N GLU A 589 -8.65 -63.18 -35.72
CA GLU A 589 -8.25 -64.57 -35.34
C GLU A 589 -9.45 -65.53 -35.38
N ARG A 590 -10.63 -65.06 -34.96
CA ARG A 590 -11.87 -65.85 -34.99
C ARG A 590 -12.36 -66.08 -36.43
N ARG A 591 -12.09 -65.17 -37.36
CA ARG A 591 -12.38 -65.36 -38.79
C ARG A 591 -11.39 -66.30 -39.47
N GLU A 592 -10.09 -66.21 -39.15
CA GLU A 592 -9.10 -67.18 -39.63
C GLU A 592 -9.46 -68.60 -39.18
N GLN A 593 -9.92 -68.78 -37.93
CA GLN A 593 -10.44 -70.07 -37.44
C GLN A 593 -11.73 -70.54 -38.14
N GLU A 594 -12.66 -69.62 -38.46
CA GLU A 594 -13.87 -69.95 -39.22
C GLU A 594 -13.54 -70.35 -40.69
N GLU A 595 -12.53 -69.71 -41.31
CA GLU A 595 -12.05 -70.01 -42.66
C GLU A 595 -11.24 -71.34 -42.71
N ASP A 596 -10.40 -71.63 -41.70
CA ASP A 596 -9.70 -72.93 -41.56
C ASP A 596 -10.69 -74.09 -41.30
N GLU A 597 -11.72 -73.90 -40.46
CA GLU A 597 -12.79 -74.90 -40.30
C GLU A 597 -13.56 -75.14 -41.61
N GLU A 598 -13.81 -74.10 -42.41
CA GLU A 598 -14.49 -74.26 -43.70
C GLU A 598 -13.60 -74.95 -44.75
N LEU A 599 -12.30 -74.69 -44.76
CA LEU A 599 -11.31 -75.43 -45.55
C LEU A 599 -11.26 -76.91 -45.14
N GLU A 600 -11.21 -77.23 -43.85
CA GLU A 600 -11.21 -78.62 -43.37
C GLU A 600 -12.52 -79.35 -43.73
N ARG A 601 -13.68 -78.69 -43.61
CA ARG A 601 -14.97 -79.24 -44.09
C ARG A 601 -15.00 -79.50 -45.60
N THR A 602 -14.33 -78.64 -46.38
CA THR A 602 -14.37 -78.67 -47.86
C THR A 602 -13.39 -79.68 -48.46
N TYR A 603 -12.23 -79.90 -47.83
CA TYR A 603 -11.16 -80.77 -48.35
C TYR A 603 -10.85 -82.00 -47.49
N GLY A 604 -11.32 -82.05 -46.23
CA GLY A 604 -11.03 -83.12 -45.26
C GLY A 604 -11.79 -84.45 -45.44
N LYS A 605 -12.35 -84.74 -46.63
CA LYS A 605 -13.02 -86.01 -46.93
C LYS A 605 -12.56 -86.64 -48.24
N ILE A 606 -11.58 -87.53 -48.12
CA ILE A 606 -11.21 -88.59 -49.08
C ILE A 606 -11.22 -89.92 -48.32
#